data_AF-A0A5M8RSJ7-F1
#
_entry.id   AF-A0A5M8RSJ7-F1
#
_cell.length_a   1.000
_cell.length_b   1.000
_cell.length_c   1.000
_cell.angle_alpha   90.00
_cell.angle_beta   90.00
_cell.angle_gamma   90.00
#
_symmetry.space_group_name_H-M   'P 1'
#
loop_
_entity.id
_entity.type
_entity.pdbx_description
1 polymer ?
#
loop_
_entity_poly.entity_id
_entity_poly.type
_entity_poly.pdbx_seq_one_letter_code
_entity_poly.pdbx_strand_id
1 'polypeptide(L)'
;MKNLDKGTVVRTVLLFMALANQTLIMFGKSALPISEDQVNTLADALYLAGSMTFTIITSVVAWWKHNYVTSKGKQQKEVLKQKGLTK
;
A
#
# COMPACT_ATOMS: atom_id res chain seq x y z
N MET A 1 -6.01 -16.04 -2.87
CA MET A 1 -4.76 -15.83 -2.12
C MET A 1 -5.14 -15.29 -0.74
N LYS A 2 -4.81 -15.99 0.35
CA LYS A 2 -5.10 -15.48 1.71
C LYS A 2 -4.24 -14.24 1.93
N ASN A 3 -4.88 -13.10 2.16
CA ASN A 3 -4.17 -11.87 2.54
C ASN A 3 -3.42 -12.17 3.84
N LEU A 4 -2.09 -12.02 3.83
CA LEU A 4 -1.30 -12.11 5.05
C LEU A 4 -1.79 -11.02 6.00
N ASP A 5 -2.11 -11.41 7.23
CA ASP A 5 -2.50 -10.46 8.26
C ASP A 5 -1.36 -9.46 8.47
N LYS A 6 -1.69 -8.16 8.56
CA LYS A 6 -0.68 -7.08 8.63
C LYS A 6 0.21 -7.26 9.85
N GLY A 7 -0.36 -7.70 10.97
CA GLY A 7 0.39 -8.01 12.19
C GLY A 7 1.37 -9.17 11.99
N THR A 8 1.00 -10.15 11.17
CA THR A 8 1.88 -11.27 10.80
C THR A 8 3.09 -10.79 10.00
N VAL A 9 2.89 -9.96 8.97
CA VAL A 9 4.00 -9.42 8.16
C VAL A 9 4.97 -8.61 9.01
N VAL A 10 4.45 -7.71 9.85
CA VAL A 10 5.28 -6.88 10.74
C VAL A 10 6.08 -7.76 11.69
N ARG A 11 5.45 -8.72 12.36
CA ARG A 11 6.14 -9.66 13.27
C ARG A 11 7.23 -10.45 12.56
N THR A 12 6.98 -10.92 11.34
CA THR A 12 7.98 -11.66 10.57
C THR A 12 9.19 -10.78 10.23
N VAL A 13 8.98 -9.54 9.77
CA VAL A 13 10.07 -8.61 9.45
C VAL A 13 10.90 -8.26 10.69
N LEU A 14 10.24 -7.96 11.81
CA LEU A 14 10.91 -7.65 13.08
C LEU A 14 11.71 -8.84 13.59
N LEU A 15 11.16 -10.05 13.47
CA LEU A 15 11.85 -11.28 13.82
C LEU A 15 13.13 -11.46 13.00
N PHE A 16 13.07 -11.30 11.67
CA PHE A 16 14.26 -11.39 10.82
C PHE A 16 15.32 -10.35 11.18
N MET A 17 14.91 -9.11 11.45
CA MET A 17 15.80 -8.03 11.84
C MET A 17 16.47 -8.30 13.21
N ALA A 18 15.73 -8.84 14.17
CA ALA A 18 16.27 -9.26 15.46
C ALA A 18 17.29 -10.41 15.31
N LEU A 19 16.98 -11.42 14.48
CA LEU A 19 17.89 -12.54 14.19
C LEU A 19 19.18 -12.09 13.50
N ALA A 20 19.07 -11.17 12.53
CA ALA A 20 20.23 -10.56 11.89
C ALA A 20 21.09 -9.79 12.90
N ASN A 21 20.46 -9.02 13.79
CA ASN A 21 21.16 -8.28 14.85
C ASN A 21 21.89 -9.24 15.82
N GLN A 22 21.23 -10.30 16.27
CA GLN A 22 21.83 -11.32 17.14
C GLN A 22 23.03 -12.01 16.48
N THR A 23 22.93 -12.29 15.17
CA THR A 23 24.03 -12.86 14.39
C THR A 23 25.22 -11.91 14.33
N LEU A 24 25.00 -10.62 14.06
CA LEU A 24 26.05 -9.60 14.05
C LEU A 24 26.79 -9.51 15.39
N ILE A 25 26.03 -9.47 16.49
CA ILE A 25 26.58 -9.44 17.85
C ILE A 25 27.40 -10.69 18.14
N MET A 26 26.92 -11.87 17.72
CA MET A 26 27.63 -13.15 17.88
C MET A 26 28.99 -13.16 17.16
N PHE A 27 29.09 -12.46 16.02
CA PHE A 27 30.35 -12.25 15.29
C PHE A 27 31.17 -11.05 15.79
N GLY A 28 30.85 -10.50 16.96
CA GLY A 28 31.57 -9.38 17.57
C GLY A 28 31.37 -8.03 16.88
N LYS A 29 30.34 -7.91 16.03
CA LYS A 29 29.96 -6.64 15.39
C LYS A 29 29.02 -5.85 16.31
N SER A 30 29.02 -4.53 16.15
CA SER A 30 28.14 -3.63 16.90
C SER A 30 26.67 -3.93 16.63
N ALA A 31 25.85 -3.83 17.67
CA ALA A 31 24.39 -3.96 17.55
C ALA A 31 23.84 -2.92 16.57
N LEU A 32 22.85 -3.32 15.79
CA LEU A 32 22.07 -2.40 14.96
C LEU A 32 21.38 -1.37 15.86
N PRO A 33 21.46 -0.07 15.55
CA PRO A 33 20.84 0.99 16.34
C PRO A 33 19.34 1.04 16.04
N ILE A 34 18.60 0.04 16.52
CA ILE A 34 17.15 -0.08 16.36
C ILE A 34 16.52 0.19 17.72
N SER A 35 15.87 1.34 17.88
CA SER A 35 15.03 1.61 19.06
C SER A 35 13.63 1.03 18.89
N GLU A 36 12.94 0.73 19.99
CA GLU A 36 11.53 0.28 19.95
C GLU A 36 10.62 1.31 19.26
N ASP A 37 10.92 2.59 19.41
CA ASP A 37 10.23 3.68 18.71
C ASP A 37 10.37 3.56 17.19
N GLN A 38 11.53 3.12 16.71
CA GLN A 38 11.81 2.95 15.28
C GLN A 38 11.07 1.76 14.67
N VAL A 39 10.78 0.73 15.48
CA VAL A 39 9.95 -0.43 15.10
C VAL A 39 8.50 -0.01 14.89
N ASN A 40 7.93 0.75 15.82
CA ASN A 40 6.58 1.32 15.67
C ASN A 40 6.51 2.29 14.48
N THR A 41 7.55 3.12 14.33
CA THR A 41 7.67 4.03 13.18
C THR A 41 7.71 3.29 11.84
N LEU A 42 8.36 2.12 11.77
CA LEU A 42 8.41 1.30 10.55
C LEU A 42 7.04 0.70 10.23
N ALA A 43 6.31 0.22 11.25
CA ALA A 43 4.95 -0.29 11.08
C ALA A 43 3.99 0.80 10.59
N ASP A 44 4.07 2.00 11.18
CA ASP A 44 3.30 3.16 10.77
C ASP A 44 3.66 3.63 9.37
N ALA A 45 4.96 3.64 9.01
CA ALA A 45 5.42 4.00 7.69
C ALA A 45 4.92 3.01 6.61
N LEU A 46 4.96 1.70 6.89
CA LEU A 46 4.42 0.67 6.00
C LEU A 46 2.90 0.79 5.86
N TYR A 47 2.19 1.05 6.96
CA TYR A 47 0.75 1.26 6.94
C TYR A 47 0.37 2.52 6.13
N LEU A 48 1.09 3.62 6.34
CA LEU A 48 0.87 4.89 5.64
C LEU A 48 1.18 4.76 4.16
N ALA A 49 2.32 4.18 3.78
CA ALA A 49 2.70 3.98 2.39
C ALA A 49 1.71 3.06 1.65
N GLY A 50 1.30 1.96 2.30
CA GLY A 50 0.31 1.03 1.74
C GLY A 50 -1.07 1.67 1.58
N SER A 51 -1.55 2.39 2.60
CA SER A 51 -2.85 3.07 2.55
C SER A 51 -2.88 4.23 1.56
N MET A 52 -1.80 5.00 1.45
CA MET A 52 -1.66 6.07 0.47
C MET A 52 -1.66 5.51 -0.95
N THR A 53 -0.89 4.45 -1.21
CA THR A 53 -0.84 3.79 -2.54
C THR A 53 -2.21 3.24 -2.92
N PHE A 54 -2.88 2.54 -1.99
CA PHE A 54 -4.23 2.03 -2.22
C PHE A 54 -5.23 3.15 -2.53
N THR A 55 -5.20 4.24 -1.75
CA THR A 55 -6.07 5.40 -1.95
C THR A 55 -5.84 6.02 -3.33
N ILE A 56 -4.58 6.27 -3.71
CA ILE A 56 -4.25 6.84 -5.03
C ILE A 56 -4.80 5.96 -6.16
N ILE A 57 -4.54 4.65 -6.12
CA ILE A 57 -4.99 3.73 -7.16
C ILE A 57 -6.52 3.71 -7.24
N THR A 58 -7.19 3.55 -6.10
CA THR A 58 -8.66 3.47 -6.08
C THR A 58 -9.31 4.78 -6.53
N SER A 59 -8.79 5.93 -6.11
CA SER A 59 -9.25 7.24 -6.57
C SER A 59 -9.06 7.43 -8.07
N VAL A 60 -7.89 7.06 -8.63
CA VAL A 60 -7.62 7.16 -10.07
C VAL A 60 -8.55 6.25 -10.87
N VAL A 61 -8.74 4.99 -10.43
CA VAL A 61 -9.64 4.03 -11.08
C VAL A 61 -11.08 4.53 -11.07
N ALA A 62 -11.56 5.02 -9.92
CA ALA A 62 -12.91 5.56 -9.80
C ALA A 62 -13.11 6.80 -10.67
N TRP A 63 -12.15 7.74 -10.64
CA TRP A 63 -12.18 8.94 -11.47
C TRP A 63 -12.25 8.57 -12.96
N TRP A 64 -11.42 7.63 -13.40
CA TRP A 64 -11.37 7.22 -14.80
C TRP A 64 -12.70 6.62 -15.27
N LYS A 65 -13.33 5.76 -14.46
CA LYS A 65 -14.63 5.16 -14.76
C LYS A 65 -15.76 6.19 -14.84
N HIS A 66 -15.73 7.23 -14.01
CA HIS A 66 -16.83 8.20 -13.92
C HIS A 66 -16.69 9.43 -14.84
N ASN A 67 -15.50 9.73 -15.36
CA ASN A 67 -15.26 10.97 -16.14
C ASN A 67 -15.23 10.77 -17.66
N TYR A 68 -15.57 9.58 -18.18
CA TYR A 68 -15.62 9.29 -19.61
C TYR A 68 -14.34 9.71 -20.37
N VAL A 69 -13.17 9.57 -19.73
CA VAL A 69 -11.91 10.15 -20.23
C VAL A 69 -11.32 9.34 -21.39
N THR A 70 -11.62 8.04 -21.48
CA THR A 70 -11.23 7.20 -22.63
C THR A 70 -12.06 7.48 -23.87
N SER A 71 -11.54 7.13 -25.05
CA SER A 71 -12.32 7.15 -26.30
C SER A 71 -13.62 6.35 -26.19
N LYS A 72 -13.58 5.16 -25.55
CA LYS A 72 -14.77 4.35 -25.27
C LYS A 72 -15.76 5.06 -24.35
N GLY A 73 -15.26 5.71 -23.30
CA GLY A 73 -16.07 6.50 -22.38
C GLY A 73 -16.76 7.67 -23.09
N LYS A 74 -16.07 8.38 -23.97
CA LYS A 74 -16.65 9.46 -24.77
C LYS A 74 -17.81 8.96 -25.65
N GLN A 75 -17.62 7.83 -26.35
CA GLN A 75 -18.69 7.20 -27.14
C GLN A 75 -19.88 6.79 -26.27
N GLN A 76 -19.62 6.21 -25.10
CA GLN A 76 -20.68 5.87 -24.14
C GLN A 76 -21.48 7.12 -23.72
N LYS A 77 -20.80 8.23 -23.45
CA LYS A 77 -21.43 9.52 -23.11
C LYS A 77 -22.31 10.04 -24.24
N GLU A 78 -21.87 9.93 -25.50
CA GLU A 78 -22.67 10.32 -26.66
C GLU A 78 -23.96 9.51 -26.79
N VAL A 79 -23.87 8.17 -26.65
CA VAL A 79 -25.05 7.30 -26.68
C VAL A 79 -26.01 7.62 -25.52
N LEU A 80 -25.48 7.84 -24.31
CA LEU A 80 -26.30 8.23 -23.16
C LEU A 80 -27.02 9.56 -23.39
N LYS A 81 -26.35 10.55 -24.02
CA LYS A 81 -26.97 11.84 -24.38
C LYS A 81 -28.10 11.66 -25.39
N GLN A 82 -27.87 10.88 -26.45
CA GLN A 82 -28.89 10.59 -27.47
C GLN A 82 -30.15 9.95 -26.88
N LYS A 83 -29.99 9.13 -25.83
CA LYS A 83 -31.10 8.48 -25.13
C LYS A 83 -31.72 9.32 -23.99
N GLY A 84 -31.24 10.53 -23.75
CA GLY A 84 -31.70 11.36 -22.63
C GLY A 84 -31.37 10.78 -21.24
N LEU A 85 -30.37 9.90 -21.16
CA LEU A 85 -29.97 9.18 -19.94
C LEU A 85 -28.74 9.78 -19.25
N THR A 86 -28.26 10.93 -19.72
CA THR A 86 -27.26 11.70 -18.99
C THR A 86 -27.90 12.40 -17.81
N LYS A 87 -27.29 12.27 -16.61
CA LYS A 87 -27.63 13.10 -15.44
C LYS A 87 -27.36 14.57 -15.71
#